data_AF-A0A7S1IJM1-F1
#
_entry.id   AF-A0A7S1IJM1-F1
#
_cell.length_a   1.000
_cell.length_b   1.000
_cell.length_c   1.000
_cell.angle_alpha   90.00
_cell.angle_beta   90.00
_cell.angle_gamma   90.00
#
_symmetry.space_group_name_H-M   'P 1'
#
loop_
_entity.id
_entity.type
_entity.pdbx_description
1 polymer ?
#
loop_
_entity_poly.entity_id
_entity_poly.type
_entity_poly.pdbx_seq_one_letter_code
_entity_poly.pdbx_strand_id
1 'polypeptide(L)'
;MAPSGLGGFDSGATPRDVYAQYCQQQGCRKNATLMRSLPDISGTDGFNRLTEIDISHDVVGRVGFKAIVEVIRIAFNLRRLALANNALDDPCVLELLPAIAGHTV
;
A
#
# COMPACT_ATOMS: atom_id res chain seq x y z
N MET A 1 -22.64 -8.42 5.26
CA MET A 1 -21.38 -8.50 6.03
C MET A 1 -20.41 -7.50 5.41
N ALA A 2 -20.53 -6.23 5.76
CA ALA A 2 -19.55 -5.22 5.34
C ALA A 2 -18.23 -5.51 6.08
N PRO A 3 -17.05 -5.38 5.44
CA PRO A 3 -15.83 -5.32 6.24
C PRO A 3 -15.94 -4.06 7.09
N SER A 4 -16.03 -4.28 8.39
CA SER A 4 -16.02 -3.26 9.43
C SER A 4 -14.97 -2.22 9.08
N GLY A 5 -15.38 -0.95 9.12
CA GLY A 5 -14.55 0.17 8.72
C GLY A 5 -13.18 0.14 9.35
N LEU A 6 -12.21 0.69 8.62
CA LEU A 6 -10.91 1.12 9.11
C LEU A 6 -11.07 2.30 10.08
N GLY A 7 -11.95 2.15 11.07
CA GLY A 7 -12.17 3.06 12.18
C GLY A 7 -11.27 2.63 13.32
N GLY A 8 -9.98 2.97 13.21
CA GLY A 8 -8.99 2.61 14.22
C GLY A 8 -7.60 2.43 13.65
N PHE A 9 -7.11 3.36 12.83
CA PHE A 9 -5.67 3.57 12.84
C PHE A 9 -5.39 4.29 14.14
N ASP A 10 -4.98 3.54 15.17
CA ASP A 10 -4.36 4.11 16.36
C ASP A 10 -3.43 5.23 15.90
N SER A 11 -3.50 6.38 16.55
CA SER A 11 -2.91 7.67 16.15
C SER A 11 -1.37 7.67 15.98
N GLY A 12 -0.73 6.50 15.92
CA GLY A 12 0.68 6.28 15.64
C GLY A 12 1.00 5.14 14.66
N ALA A 13 0.05 4.56 13.93
CA ALA A 13 0.36 3.52 12.94
C ALA A 13 1.19 4.10 11.78
N THR A 14 2.33 3.46 11.47
CA THR A 14 3.16 3.84 10.32
C THR A 14 2.60 3.24 9.03
N PRO A 15 2.91 3.80 7.84
CA PRO A 15 2.58 3.16 6.56
C PRO A 15 3.06 1.69 6.48
N ARG A 16 4.18 1.40 7.14
CA ARG A 16 4.74 0.06 7.28
C ARG A 16 3.86 -0.85 8.14
N ASP A 17 3.34 -0.37 9.25
CA ASP A 17 2.43 -1.12 10.13
C ASP A 17 1.12 -1.40 9.42
N VAL A 18 0.59 -0.42 8.70
CA VAL A 18 -0.63 -0.57 7.90
C VAL A 18 -0.45 -1.66 6.85
N TYR A 19 0.64 -1.60 6.08
CA TYR A 19 0.99 -2.67 5.13
C TYR A 19 1.12 -4.04 5.82
N ALA A 20 1.81 -4.09 6.96
CA ALA A 20 2.01 -5.30 7.73
C ALA A 20 0.69 -5.90 8.25
N GLN A 21 -0.23 -5.07 8.71
CA GLN A 21 -1.55 -5.44 9.20
C GLN A 21 -2.42 -5.98 8.07
N TYR A 22 -2.49 -5.30 6.92
CA TYR A 22 -3.22 -5.80 5.76
C TYR A 22 -2.68 -7.14 5.30
N CYS A 23 -1.34 -7.33 5.30
CA CYS A 23 -0.80 -8.64 4.97
C CYS A 23 -1.09 -9.72 5.99
N GLN A 24 -1.21 -9.40 7.27
CA GLN A 24 -1.62 -10.35 8.28
C GLN A 24 -3.10 -10.74 8.12
N GLN A 25 -3.98 -9.79 7.80
CA GLN A 25 -5.41 -10.06 7.57
C GLN A 25 -5.66 -10.89 6.31
N GLN A 26 -4.92 -10.61 5.23
CA GLN A 26 -5.09 -11.25 3.93
C GLN A 26 -4.22 -12.50 3.76
N GLY A 27 -3.31 -12.79 4.72
CA GLY A 27 -2.37 -13.90 4.63
C GLY A 27 -1.30 -13.74 3.53
N CYS A 28 -0.88 -12.51 3.20
CA CYS A 28 0.18 -12.28 2.23
C CYS A 28 1.59 -12.34 2.81
N ARG A 29 2.54 -12.72 1.94
CA ARG A 29 3.97 -12.47 2.16
C ARG A 29 4.25 -10.98 1.99
N LYS A 30 4.74 -10.36 3.06
CA LYS A 30 5.20 -8.96 3.09
C LYS A 30 6.40 -8.81 2.14
N ASN A 31 6.36 -7.82 1.28
CA ASN A 31 7.49 -7.46 0.44
C ASN A 31 8.58 -6.76 1.28
N ALA A 32 9.80 -7.30 1.26
CA ALA A 32 10.89 -6.80 2.09
C ALA A 32 11.41 -5.42 1.63
N THR A 33 11.40 -5.17 0.32
CA THR A 33 11.80 -3.90 -0.27
C THR A 33 10.80 -2.80 0.09
N LEU A 34 9.50 -3.08 -0.07
CA LEU A 34 8.46 -2.15 0.35
C LEU A 34 8.53 -1.84 1.85
N MET A 35 8.73 -2.86 2.71
CA MET A 35 8.90 -2.65 4.16
C MET A 35 10.10 -1.77 4.52
N ARG A 36 11.13 -1.70 3.66
CA ARG A 36 12.29 -0.81 3.83
C ARG A 36 12.08 0.58 3.22
N SER A 37 11.30 0.67 2.15
CA SER A 37 11.00 1.92 1.47
C SER A 37 9.91 2.73 2.19
N LEU A 38 9.00 2.05 2.90
CA LEU A 38 7.95 2.71 3.66
C LEU A 38 8.56 3.43 4.87
N PRO A 39 8.15 4.70 5.13
CA PRO A 39 8.66 5.45 6.26
C PRO A 39 8.14 4.84 7.57
N ASP A 40 9.03 4.77 8.56
CA ASP A 40 8.71 4.33 9.93
C ASP A 40 8.21 5.50 10.79
N ILE A 41 7.54 6.46 10.15
CA ILE A 41 7.03 7.68 10.78
C ILE A 41 5.58 7.42 11.17
N SER A 42 5.33 7.46 12.47
CA SER A 42 4.01 7.25 13.05
C SER A 42 3.03 8.37 12.66
N GLY A 43 1.78 7.99 12.41
CA GLY A 43 0.69 8.92 12.20
C GLY A 43 0.55 9.42 10.76
N THR A 44 -0.33 10.40 10.56
CA THR A 44 -0.71 10.93 9.24
C THR A 44 0.47 11.55 8.48
N ASP A 45 1.50 11.99 9.20
CA ASP A 45 2.72 12.55 8.62
C ASP A 45 3.52 11.51 7.81
N GLY A 46 3.49 10.24 8.21
CA GLY A 46 4.15 9.17 7.45
C GLY A 46 3.53 9.00 6.07
N PHE A 47 2.20 9.04 5.99
CA PHE A 47 1.46 8.98 4.72
C PHE A 47 1.60 10.26 3.90
N ASN A 48 1.64 11.42 4.54
CA ASN A 48 1.87 12.71 3.88
C ASN A 48 3.23 12.81 3.19
N ARG A 49 4.25 12.22 3.81
CA ARG A 49 5.63 12.24 3.28
C ARG A 49 5.86 11.17 2.21
N LEU A 50 4.93 10.24 2.05
CA LEU A 50 5.00 9.20 1.03
C LEU A 50 4.69 9.80 -0.35
N THR A 51 5.74 10.22 -1.03
CA THR A 51 5.66 10.79 -2.39
C THR A 51 6.00 9.79 -3.48
N GLU A 52 6.64 8.68 -3.11
CA GLU A 52 7.11 7.67 -4.03
C GLU A 52 6.99 6.27 -3.40
N ILE A 53 6.43 5.34 -4.17
CA ILE A 53 6.48 3.91 -3.89
C ILE A 53 7.17 3.26 -5.09
N ASP A 54 8.35 2.71 -4.85
CA ASP A 54 9.04 1.86 -5.80
C ASP A 54 9.03 0.43 -5.29
N ILE A 55 8.33 -0.42 -6.03
CA ILE A 55 8.35 -1.86 -5.83
C ILE A 55 8.78 -2.56 -7.10
N SER A 56 9.47 -1.89 -8.01
CA SER A 56 9.90 -2.49 -9.26
C SER A 56 10.88 -3.64 -9.05
N HIS A 57 10.82 -4.65 -9.91
CA HIS A 57 11.65 -5.86 -9.85
C HIS A 57 11.44 -6.73 -8.61
N ASP A 58 10.29 -6.58 -7.94
CA ASP A 58 9.96 -7.29 -6.72
C ASP A 58 8.79 -8.25 -6.95
N VAL A 59 8.96 -9.50 -6.51
CA VAL A 59 7.90 -10.51 -6.66
C VAL A 59 6.81 -10.23 -5.62
N VAL A 60 5.77 -9.53 -6.05
CA VAL A 60 4.57 -9.25 -5.25
C VAL A 60 3.44 -10.14 -5.73
N GLY A 61 3.09 -11.15 -4.95
CA GLY A 61 1.91 -11.96 -5.23
C GLY A 61 0.64 -11.10 -5.16
N ARG A 62 -0.42 -11.50 -5.88
CA ARG A 62 -1.72 -10.79 -5.93
C ARG A 62 -2.25 -10.35 -4.57
N VAL A 63 -2.19 -11.23 -3.57
CA VAL A 63 -2.66 -10.91 -2.21
C VAL A 63 -1.78 -9.85 -1.55
N GLY A 64 -0.47 -9.90 -1.81
CA GLY A 64 0.48 -8.86 -1.42
C GLY A 64 0.14 -7.52 -2.06
N PHE A 65 -0.19 -7.53 -3.35
CA PHE A 65 -0.52 -6.33 -4.11
C PHE A 65 -1.76 -5.61 -3.56
N LYS A 66 -2.80 -6.35 -3.14
CA LYS A 66 -3.97 -5.78 -2.42
C LYS A 66 -3.58 -4.93 -1.22
N ALA A 67 -2.67 -5.42 -0.40
CA ALA A 67 -2.19 -4.67 0.76
C ALA A 67 -1.46 -3.39 0.35
N ILE A 68 -0.74 -3.40 -0.78
CA ILE A 68 -0.08 -2.20 -1.32
C ILE A 68 -1.11 -1.20 -1.82
N VAL A 69 -2.16 -1.66 -2.53
CA VAL A 69 -3.25 -0.82 -3.02
C VAL A 69 -3.90 -0.04 -1.87
N GLU A 70 -4.14 -0.68 -0.72
CA GLU A 70 -4.70 0.00 0.45
C GLU A 70 -3.77 1.08 1.03
N VAL A 71 -2.46 0.85 1.03
CA VAL A 71 -1.48 1.89 1.40
C VAL A 71 -1.51 3.05 0.40
N ILE A 72 -1.58 2.75 -0.90
CA ILE A 72 -1.67 3.76 -1.96
C ILE A 72 -2.91 4.64 -1.74
N ARG A 73 -4.07 4.04 -1.47
CA ARG A 73 -5.33 4.77 -1.21
C ARG A 73 -5.22 5.82 -0.11
N ILE A 74 -4.45 5.53 0.94
CA ILE A 74 -4.28 6.42 2.09
C ILE A 74 -3.15 7.43 1.84
N ALA A 75 -2.19 7.11 0.98
CA ALA A 75 -1.08 7.97 0.62
C ALA A 75 -1.48 9.01 -0.45
N PHE A 76 -2.29 10.01 -0.08
CA PHE A 76 -2.80 11.02 -1.02
C PHE A 76 -1.73 11.95 -1.63
N ASN A 77 -0.54 12.04 -1.03
CA ASN A 77 0.59 12.81 -1.58
C ASN A 77 1.50 11.99 -2.51
N LEU A 78 1.12 10.76 -2.84
CA LEU A 78 1.89 9.89 -3.74
C LEU A 78 1.95 10.49 -5.16
N ARG A 79 3.15 10.74 -5.66
CA ARG A 79 3.42 11.31 -6.99
C ARG A 79 4.06 10.31 -7.95
N ARG A 80 4.81 9.33 -7.42
CA ARG A 80 5.47 8.30 -8.21
C ARG A 80 5.10 6.92 -7.71
N LEU A 81 4.66 6.06 -8.62
CA LEU A 81 4.37 4.66 -8.37
C LEU A 81 5.07 3.81 -9.43
N ALA A 82 6.13 3.11 -9.04
CA ALA A 82 6.88 2.22 -9.92
C ALA A 82 6.51 0.75 -9.66
N LEU A 83 5.91 0.11 -10.67
CA LEU A 83 5.39 -1.25 -10.64
C LEU A 83 6.06 -2.19 -11.65
N ALA A 84 7.15 -1.73 -12.27
CA ALA A 84 7.79 -2.44 -13.37
C ALA A 84 8.30 -3.83 -12.91
N ASN A 85 8.18 -4.82 -13.78
CA ASN A 85 8.80 -6.15 -13.57
C ASN A 85 8.33 -6.90 -12.30
N ASN A 86 7.04 -6.78 -11.95
CA ASN A 86 6.44 -7.38 -10.74
C ASN A 86 5.49 -8.55 -10.99
N ALA A 87 5.46 -9.08 -12.23
CA ALA A 87 4.52 -10.13 -12.64
C ALA A 87 3.06 -9.82 -12.25
N LEU A 88 2.64 -8.56 -12.42
CA LEU A 88 1.25 -8.14 -12.16
C LEU A 88 0.36 -8.57 -13.32
N ASP A 89 -0.68 -9.33 -13.02
CA ASP A 89 -1.72 -9.71 -13.97
C ASP A 89 -2.81 -8.63 -14.06
N ASP A 90 -3.63 -8.65 -15.12
CA ASP A 90 -4.75 -7.72 -15.34
C ASP A 90 -5.61 -7.45 -14.10
N PRO A 91 -5.94 -8.44 -13.26
CA PRO A 91 -6.78 -8.19 -12.11
C PRO A 91 -6.10 -7.40 -10.99
N CYS A 92 -4.76 -7.44 -10.89
CA CYS A 92 -4.03 -6.55 -10.00
C CYS A 92 -4.22 -5.10 -10.47
N VAL A 93 -4.14 -4.85 -11.78
CA VAL A 93 -4.37 -3.51 -12.35
C VAL A 93 -5.79 -3.03 -12.07
N LEU A 94 -6.80 -3.89 -12.21
CA LEU A 94 -8.20 -3.54 -11.90
C LEU A 94 -8.39 -3.11 -10.43
N GLU A 95 -7.68 -3.73 -9.50
CA GLU A 95 -7.72 -3.36 -8.08
C GLU A 95 -6.98 -2.05 -7.79
N LEU A 96 -5.97 -1.70 -8.59
CA LEU A 96 -5.25 -0.42 -8.48
C LEU A 96 -6.10 0.78 -8.92
N LEU A 97 -6.97 0.61 -9.93
CA LEU A 97 -7.79 1.68 -10.51
C LEU A 97 -8.53 2.55 -9.47
N PRO A 98 -9.33 1.99 -8.53
CA PRO A 98 -10.03 2.81 -7.55
C PRO A 98 -9.10 3.53 -6.58
N ALA A 99 -7.88 3.01 -6.37
CA ALA A 99 -6.90 3.67 -5.54
C ALA A 99 -6.35 4.92 -6.22
N ILE A 100 -5.86 4.78 -7.44
CA ILE A 100 -5.30 5.90 -8.22
C ILE A 100 -6.37 6.93 -8.62
N ALA A 101 -7.63 6.52 -8.75
CA ALA A 101 -8.74 7.44 -9.01
C ALA A 101 -8.97 8.41 -7.83
N GLY A 102 -8.55 8.04 -6.61
CA GLY A 102 -8.56 8.91 -5.44
C GLY A 102 -7.41 9.92 -5.42
N HIS A 103 -6.33 9.66 -6.18
CA HIS A 103 -5.20 10.57 -6.34
C HIS A 103 -5.49 11.58 -7.45
N THR A 104 -6.29 12.59 -7.11
CA THR A 104 -6.49 13.75 -7.97
C THR A 104 -5.25 14.63 -7.93
N VAL A 105 -4.65 14.90 -9.10
CA VAL A 105 -3.48 15.76 -9.29
C VAL A 105 -3.77 17.23 -9.10
#